data_AF-A0A9E0PGA5-F1
#
_entry.id   AF-A0A9E0PGA5-F1
#
_cell.length_a   1.000
_cell.length_b   1.000
_cell.length_c   1.000
_cell.angle_alpha   90.00
_cell.angle_beta   90.00
_cell.angle_gamma   90.00
#
_symmetry.space_group_name_H-M   'P 1'
#
loop_
_entity.id
_entity.type
_entity.pdbx_description
1 polymer ?
#
loop_
_entity_poly.entity_id
_entity_poly.type
_entity_poly.pdbx_seq_one_letter_code
_entity_poly.pdbx_strand_id
1 'polypeptide(L)'
;MGLIGDFLGRMKLDLIDASHGELELWKTFWVIGILGHFSVFLIKWFLVTVWPGMGEQIGYGIVFAFSAYWLYLIWRCAMNVEFLMWFFIARMYVVLAFVVLILKFFRVFFV
;
A
#
# COMPACT_ATOMS: atom_id res chain seq x y z
N MET A 1 15.28 -4.95 -25.28
CA MET A 1 15.10 -5.28 -23.85
C MET A 1 15.88 -4.26 -23.04
N GLY A 2 15.48 -3.02 -22.78
CA GLY A 2 14.22 -2.31 -22.90
C GLY A 2 14.01 -1.63 -21.54
N LEU A 3 14.19 -0.31 -21.45
CA LEU A 3 14.15 0.54 -20.23
C LEU A 3 13.12 0.11 -19.15
N ILE A 4 11.99 -0.43 -19.59
CA ILE A 4 10.90 -0.95 -18.74
C ILE A 4 11.34 -2.19 -17.95
N GLY A 5 12.12 -3.10 -18.53
CA GLY A 5 12.66 -4.28 -17.87
C GLY A 5 13.66 -3.95 -16.77
N ASP A 6 14.53 -2.96 -17.00
CA ASP A 6 15.48 -2.47 -15.99
C ASP A 6 14.78 -1.70 -14.87
N PHE A 7 13.70 -0.99 -15.20
CA PHE A 7 12.88 -0.29 -14.22
C PHE A 7 12.09 -1.27 -13.34
N LEU A 8 11.45 -2.28 -13.94
CA LEU A 8 10.75 -3.35 -13.21
C LEU A 8 11.71 -4.21 -12.38
N GLY A 9 12.91 -4.47 -12.90
CA GLY A 9 13.97 -5.18 -12.19
C GLY A 9 14.42 -4.43 -10.94
N ARG A 10 14.68 -3.12 -11.04
CA ARG A 10 15.00 -2.25 -9.89
C ARG A 10 13.87 -2.18 -8.89
N MET A 11 12.63 -2.00 -9.35
CA MET A 11 11.47 -1.94 -8.47
C MET A 11 11.25 -3.23 -7.68
N LYS A 12 11.56 -4.40 -8.28
CA LYS A 12 11.51 -5.69 -7.60
C LYS A 12 12.59 -5.82 -6.52
N LEU A 13 13.80 -5.36 -6.81
CA LEU A 13 14.90 -5.30 -5.83
C LEU A 13 14.54 -4.36 -4.67
N ASP A 14 14.06 -3.16 -4.97
CA ASP A 14 13.64 -2.18 -3.95
C ASP A 14 12.52 -2.72 -3.06
N LEU A 15 11.59 -3.53 -3.59
CA LEU A 15 10.53 -4.18 -2.78
C LEU A 15 11.08 -5.26 -1.85
N ILE A 16 12.06 -6.02 -2.31
CA ILE A 16 12.74 -7.05 -1.51
C ILE A 16 13.54 -6.35 -0.40
N ASP A 17 14.29 -5.30 -0.73
CA ASP A 17 15.09 -4.54 0.23
C ASP A 17 14.20 -3.79 1.24
N ALA A 18 13.03 -3.30 0.81
CA ALA A 18 12.01 -2.77 1.71
C ALA A 18 11.44 -3.85 2.68
N SER A 19 11.34 -5.11 2.25
CA SER A 19 10.94 -6.20 3.15
C SER A 19 11.99 -6.51 4.23
N HIS A 20 13.26 -6.24 3.92
CA HIS A 20 14.40 -6.27 4.85
C HIS A 20 14.51 -4.98 5.68
N GLY A 21 13.83 -3.90 5.25
CA GLY A 21 13.65 -2.65 5.96
C GLY A 21 14.75 -1.61 5.72
N GLU A 22 15.39 -1.60 4.57
CA GLU A 22 16.43 -0.60 4.26
C GLU A 22 15.90 0.85 4.38
N LEU A 23 16.60 1.68 5.17
CA LEU A 23 16.17 3.01 5.61
C LEU A 23 16.14 4.03 4.46
N GLU A 24 17.08 3.92 3.51
CA GLU A 24 17.22 4.86 2.38
C GLU A 24 16.02 4.82 1.41
N LEU A 25 15.31 3.69 1.34
CA LEU A 25 14.15 3.49 0.46
C LEU A 25 12.86 4.12 0.98
N TRP A 26 12.84 4.66 2.20
CA TRP A 26 11.64 5.21 2.85
C TRP A 26 10.94 6.29 2.02
N LYS A 27 11.67 7.20 1.36
CA LYS A 27 11.07 8.28 0.54
C LYS A 27 10.49 7.74 -0.77
N THR A 28 11.22 6.85 -1.44
CA THR A 28 10.76 6.16 -2.65
C THR A 28 9.51 5.33 -2.36
N PHE A 29 9.44 4.76 -1.15
CA PHE A 29 8.27 4.07 -0.65
C PHE A 29 7.03 4.97 -0.72
N TRP A 30 7.02 6.15 -0.09
CA TRP A 30 5.86 7.04 -0.15
C TRP A 30 5.38 7.35 -1.57
N VAL A 31 6.31 7.58 -2.50
CA VAL A 31 5.97 7.85 -3.90
C VAL A 31 5.36 6.62 -4.58
N ILE A 32 5.98 5.44 -4.46
CA ILE A 32 5.46 4.18 -5.00
C ILE A 32 4.10 3.85 -4.38
N GLY A 33 3.92 4.14 -3.09
CA GLY A 33 2.68 3.89 -2.37
C GLY A 33 1.53 4.75 -2.85
N ILE A 34 1.79 6.03 -3.11
CA ILE A 34 0.82 6.96 -3.68
C ILE A 34 0.46 6.51 -5.10
N LEU A 35 1.46 6.20 -5.93
CA LEU A 35 1.24 5.72 -7.30
C LEU A 35 0.47 4.40 -7.32
N GLY A 36 0.81 3.46 -6.44
CA GLY A 36 0.12 2.18 -6.30
C GLY A 36 -1.33 2.35 -5.84
N HIS A 37 -1.59 3.21 -4.84
CA HIS A 37 -2.96 3.53 -4.41
C HIS A 37 -3.75 4.17 -5.55
N PHE A 38 -3.14 5.04 -6.36
CA PHE A 38 -3.78 5.63 -7.52
C PHE A 38 -4.15 4.57 -8.56
N SER A 39 -3.24 3.66 -8.90
CA SER A 39 -3.50 2.54 -9.82
C SER A 39 -4.62 1.63 -9.31
N VAL A 40 -4.59 1.26 -8.03
CA VAL A 40 -5.63 0.41 -7.42
C VAL A 40 -6.99 1.12 -7.38
N PHE A 41 -7.00 2.44 -7.17
CA PHE A 41 -8.23 3.23 -7.24
C PHE A 41 -8.83 3.25 -8.65
N LEU A 42 -8.00 3.36 -9.69
CA LEU A 42 -8.46 3.25 -11.08
C LEU A 42 -9.05 1.87 -11.38
N ILE A 43 -8.41 0.79 -10.89
CA ILE A 43 -8.93 -0.58 -11.02
C ILE A 43 -10.28 -0.70 -10.32
N LYS A 44 -10.41 -0.20 -9.09
CA LYS A 44 -11.68 -0.17 -8.36
C LYS A 44 -12.75 0.58 -9.17
N TRP A 45 -12.43 1.78 -9.66
CA TRP A 45 -13.39 2.60 -10.41
C TRP A 45 -13.87 1.90 -11.68
N PHE A 46 -12.94 1.27 -12.41
CA PHE A 46 -13.26 0.44 -13.57
C PHE A 46 -14.18 -0.73 -13.20
N LEU A 47 -13.87 -1.47 -12.13
CA LEU A 47 -14.69 -2.61 -11.68
C LEU A 47 -16.10 -2.20 -11.29
N VAL A 48 -16.26 -1.08 -10.57
CA VAL A 48 -17.56 -0.52 -10.19
C VAL A 48 -18.37 -0.12 -11.43
N THR A 49 -17.70 0.40 -12.46
CA THR A 49 -18.35 0.86 -13.69
C THR A 49 -18.80 -0.30 -14.57
N VAL A 50 -17.99 -1.35 -14.70
CA VAL A 50 -18.27 -2.50 -15.57
C VAL A 50 -19.21 -3.51 -14.91
N TRP A 51 -19.11 -3.67 -13.58
CA TRP A 51 -19.87 -4.66 -12.83
C TRP A 51 -20.52 -4.05 -11.58
N PRO A 52 -21.61 -3.27 -11.75
CA PRO A 52 -22.30 -2.66 -10.62
C PRO A 52 -22.80 -3.73 -9.63
N GLY A 53 -22.60 -3.48 -8.34
CA GLY A 53 -22.82 -4.45 -7.26
C GLY A 53 -21.56 -5.26 -6.94
N MET A 54 -21.32 -6.36 -7.65
CA MET A 54 -20.20 -7.28 -7.35
C MET A 54 -18.82 -6.63 -7.53
N GLY A 55 -18.68 -5.73 -8.51
CA GLY A 55 -17.45 -4.97 -8.75
C GLY A 55 -17.10 -3.99 -7.64
N GLU A 56 -18.08 -3.53 -6.86
CA GLU A 56 -17.84 -2.70 -5.68
C GLU A 56 -17.15 -3.52 -4.57
N GLN A 57 -17.70 -4.69 -4.24
CA GLN A 57 -17.13 -5.59 -3.24
C GLN A 57 -15.73 -6.06 -3.64
N ILE A 58 -15.55 -6.51 -4.88
CA ILE A 58 -14.23 -6.92 -5.40
C ILE A 58 -13.25 -5.74 -5.37
N GLY A 59 -13.68 -4.57 -5.85
CA GLY A 59 -12.84 -3.36 -5.87
C GLY A 59 -12.39 -2.94 -4.47
N TYR A 60 -13.29 -2.94 -3.49
CA TYR A 60 -12.94 -2.67 -2.10
C TYR A 60 -12.04 -3.76 -1.49
N GLY A 61 -12.24 -5.03 -1.85
CA GLY A 61 -11.35 -6.13 -1.44
C GLY A 61 -9.92 -5.94 -1.95
N ILE A 62 -9.75 -5.54 -3.21
CA ILE A 62 -8.42 -5.26 -3.79
C ILE A 62 -7.77 -4.06 -3.09
N VAL A 63 -8.51 -2.96 -2.89
CA VAL A 63 -8.01 -1.79 -2.15
C VAL A 63 -7.57 -2.20 -0.75
N PHE A 64 -8.39 -2.98 -0.04
CA PHE A 64 -8.09 -3.46 1.31
C PHE A 64 -6.80 -4.29 1.34
N ALA A 65 -6.68 -5.28 0.45
CA ALA A 65 -5.50 -6.14 0.37
C ALA A 65 -4.22 -5.34 0.05
N PHE A 66 -4.29 -4.41 -0.91
CA PHE A 66 -3.17 -3.56 -1.26
C PHE A 66 -2.75 -2.65 -0.11
N SER A 67 -3.71 -1.95 0.52
CA SER A 67 -3.41 -1.08 1.65
C SER A 67 -2.85 -1.87 2.85
N ALA A 68 -3.37 -3.05 3.15
CA ALA A 68 -2.84 -3.89 4.23
C ALA A 68 -1.39 -4.33 3.96
N TYR A 69 -1.09 -4.76 2.73
CA TYR A 69 0.27 -5.10 2.31
C TYR A 69 1.20 -3.87 2.39
N TRP A 70 0.72 -2.72 1.96
CA TRP A 70 1.47 -1.48 1.99
C TRP A 70 1.80 -1.04 3.43
N LEU A 71 0.81 -1.08 4.33
CA LEU A 71 0.98 -0.78 5.74
C LEU A 71 1.97 -1.74 6.43
N TYR A 72 1.96 -3.02 6.05
CA TYR A 72 2.95 -3.99 6.53
C TYR A 72 4.38 -3.60 6.15
N LEU A 73 4.60 -3.19 4.90
CA LEU A 73 5.91 -2.73 4.46
C LEU A 73 6.35 -1.43 5.17
N ILE A 74 5.44 -0.45 5.36
CA ILE A 74 5.73 0.75 6.18
C ILE A 74 6.16 0.35 7.59
N TRP A 75 5.45 -0.58 8.21
CA TRP A 75 5.78 -1.06 9.55
C TRP A 75 7.17 -1.70 9.62
N ARG A 76 7.53 -2.49 8.61
CA ARG A 76 8.86 -3.12 8.50
C ARG A 76 9.95 -2.08 8.30
N CYS A 77 9.79 -1.16 7.35
CA CYS A 77 10.77 -0.10 7.11
C CYS A 77 10.94 0.82 8.31
N ALA A 78 9.87 1.11 9.05
CA ALA A 78 9.93 1.95 10.24
C ALA A 78 10.85 1.37 11.32
N MET A 79 10.94 0.04 11.46
CA MET A 79 11.76 -0.61 12.50
C MET A 79 13.26 -0.38 12.36
N ASN A 80 13.72 -0.03 11.16
CA ASN A 80 15.13 0.19 10.91
C ASN A 80 15.49 1.69 10.90
N VAL A 81 14.54 2.59 11.16
CA VAL A 81 14.81 4.03 11.19
C VAL A 81 15.60 4.42 12.44
N GLU A 82 16.80 4.97 12.27
CA GLU A 82 17.68 5.45 13.36
C GLU A 82 17.02 6.51 14.24
N PHE A 83 16.14 7.34 13.67
CA PHE A 83 15.45 8.41 14.39
C PHE A 83 14.14 7.91 15.02
N LEU A 84 14.13 7.78 16.34
CA LEU A 84 12.98 7.30 17.13
C LEU A 84 11.67 8.04 16.86
N MET A 85 11.71 9.35 16.57
CA MET A 85 10.51 10.12 16.27
C MET A 85 9.81 9.64 14.99
N TRP A 86 10.58 9.35 13.94
CA TRP A 86 10.04 8.84 12.67
C TRP A 86 9.48 7.43 12.82
N PHE A 87 10.12 6.60 13.64
CA PHE A 87 9.59 5.29 14.04
C PHE A 87 8.21 5.40 14.70
N PHE A 88 8.04 6.29 15.67
CA PHE A 88 6.75 6.49 16.35
C PHE A 88 5.67 7.02 15.41
N ILE A 89 6.00 8.03 14.58
CA ILE A 89 5.07 8.62 13.62
C ILE A 89 4.58 7.56 12.62
N ALA A 90 5.50 6.76 12.06
CA ALA A 90 5.18 5.70 11.13
C ALA A 90 4.24 4.65 11.73
N ARG A 91 4.50 4.22 12.97
CA ARG A 91 3.65 3.22 13.65
C ARG A 91 2.28 3.77 14.01
N MET A 92 2.20 5.01 14.50
CA MET A 92 0.92 5.66 14.75
C MET A 92 0.10 5.81 13.47
N TYR A 93 0.74 6.21 12.38
CA TYR A 93 0.11 6.25 11.06
C TYR A 93 -0.41 4.87 10.65
N VAL A 94 0.40 3.82 10.77
CA VAL A 94 0.00 2.46 10.39
C VAL A 94 -1.21 1.99 11.19
N VAL A 95 -1.20 2.17 12.51
CA VAL A 95 -2.31 1.77 13.39
C VAL A 95 -3.59 2.53 13.04
N LEU A 96 -3.53 3.86 12.90
CA LEU A 96 -4.69 4.69 12.54
C LEU A 96 -5.24 4.32 11.16
N ALA A 97 -4.35 4.15 10.17
CA ALA A 97 -4.74 3.74 8.83
C ALA A 97 -5.40 2.36 8.82
N PHE A 98 -4.90 1.41 9.62
CA PHE A 98 -5.48 0.08 9.73
C PHE A 98 -6.87 0.10 10.38
N VAL A 99 -7.08 0.92 11.42
CA VAL A 99 -8.41 1.12 12.02
C VAL A 99 -9.39 1.68 11.00
N VAL A 100 -9.01 2.71 10.25
CA VAL A 100 -9.86 3.28 9.19
C VAL A 100 -10.14 2.25 8.09
N LEU A 101 -9.15 1.44 7.73
CA LEU A 101 -9.28 0.37 6.73
C LEU A 101 -10.33 -0.66 7.17
N ILE A 102 -10.26 -1.11 8.43
CA ILE A 102 -11.20 -2.06 9.03
C ILE A 102 -12.61 -1.47 9.07
N LEU A 103 -12.77 -0.22 9.54
CA LEU A 103 -14.09 0.42 9.60
C LEU A 103 -14.72 0.55 8.21
N LYS A 104 -13.93 0.88 7.19
CA LYS A 104 -14.41 0.91 5.80
C LYS A 104 -14.78 -0.47 5.29
N PHE A 105 -13.98 -1.49 5.61
CA PHE A 105 -14.30 -2.88 5.26
C PHE A 105 -15.63 -3.29 5.87
N PHE A 106 -15.84 -3.08 7.17
CA PHE A 106 -17.11 -3.40 7.83
C PHE A 106 -18.30 -2.69 7.19
N ARG A 107 -18.16 -1.40 6.90
CA ARG A 107 -19.22 -0.62 6.24
C ARG A 107 -19.60 -1.13 4.85
N VAL A 108 -18.65 -1.67 4.09
CA VAL A 108 -18.91 -2.12 2.70
C VAL A 108 -19.46 -3.54 2.66
N PHE A 109 -19.06 -4.40 3.59
CA PHE A 109 -19.39 -5.83 3.55
C PHE A 109 -20.52 -6.25 4.48
N PHE A 110 -20.86 -5.46 5.51
CA PHE A 110 -21.80 -5.88 6.56
C PHE A 110 -22.91 -4.86 6.87
N VAL A 111 -22.87 -3.66 6.29
CA VAL A 111 -23.89 -2.61 6.43
C VAL A 111 -24.49 -2.34 5.06
#